data_AF-T0YZJ1-F1
#
_entry.id   AF-T0YZJ1-F1
#
_cell.length_a   1.000
_cell.length_b   1.000
_cell.length_c   1.000
_cell.angle_alpha   90.00
_cell.angle_beta   90.00
_cell.angle_gamma   90.00
#
_symmetry.space_group_name_H-M   'P 1'
#
loop_
_entity.id
_entity.type
_entity.pdbx_description
1 polymer ?
#
loop_
_entity_poly.entity_id
_entity_poly.type
_entity_poly.pdbx_seq_one_letter_code
_entity_poly.pdbx_strand_id
1 'polypeptide(L)' 'MPLAHWAVYEASEKLMDLEEAIQLWRFRHVRAVERIIGHLPGTGGTSGVTYLTTTLDRRFFPEIRSVRMRLYGNRAAAHD' A
#
# COMPACT_ATOMS: atom_id res chain seq x y z
N MET A 1 -19.28 -3.30 -21.33
CA MET A 1 -18.37 -2.18 -21.66
C MET A 1 -18.02 -1.42 -20.38
N PRO A 2 -16.75 -1.02 -20.16
CA PRO A 2 -16.27 -0.36 -18.93
C PRO A 2 -17.10 0.86 -18.48
N LEU A 3 -17.85 1.46 -19.40
CA LEU A 3 -18.75 2.58 -19.16
C LEU A 3 -19.87 2.30 -18.14
N ALA A 4 -20.36 1.06 -18.03
CA ALA A 4 -21.47 0.74 -17.11
C ALA A 4 -21.07 0.79 -15.62
N HIS A 5 -19.79 0.63 -15.30
CA HIS A 5 -19.27 0.61 -13.93
C HIS A 5 -18.04 1.51 -13.76
N TRP A 6 -17.92 2.55 -14.59
CA TRP A 6 -16.77 3.45 -14.59
C TRP A 6 -16.50 4.04 -13.21
N ALA A 7 -17.54 4.51 -12.51
CA ALA A 7 -17.39 5.11 -11.18
C ALA A 7 -16.77 4.15 -10.16
N VAL A 8 -17.13 2.87 -10.19
CA VAL A 8 -16.57 1.86 -9.28
C VAL A 8 -15.12 1.54 -9.64
N TYR A 9 -14.83 1.44 -10.93
CA TYR A 9 -13.46 1.26 -11.42
C TYR A 9 -12.57 2.45 -11.00
N GLU A 10 -13.00 3.68 -11.29
CA GLU A 10 -12.28 4.90 -10.94
C GLU A 10 -12.05 5.02 -9.43
N ALA A 11 -13.08 4.79 -8.63
CA ALA A 11 -12.94 4.77 -7.17
C ALA A 11 -11.91 3.72 -6.72
N SER A 12 -11.92 2.53 -7.32
CA SER A 12 -10.96 1.46 -7.00
C SER A 12 -9.52 1.86 -7.36
N GLU A 13 -9.31 2.53 -8.50
CA GLU A 13 -8.01 3.09 -8.87
C GLU A 13 -7.54 4.14 -7.84
N LYS A 14 -8.41 5.07 -7.44
CA LYS A 14 -8.06 6.09 -6.43
C LYS A 14 -7.74 5.53 -5.05
N LEU A 15 -8.42 4.45 -4.64
CA LEU A 15 -8.08 3.77 -3.38
C LEU A 15 -6.70 3.10 -3.44
N MET A 16 -6.31 2.57 -4.61
CA MET A 16 -4.97 2.02 -4.81
C MET A 16 -3.89 3.09 -4.80
N ASP A 17 -4.14 4.25 -5.43
CA ASP A 17 -3.25 5.43 -5.37
C ASP A 17 -3.06 5.89 -3.91
N LEU A 18 -4.14 5.90 -3.12
CA LEU A 18 -4.09 6.27 -1.70
C LEU A 18 -3.25 5.27 -0.89
N GLU A 19 -3.43 3.95 -1.10
CA GLU A 19 -2.60 2.93 -0.44
C GLU A 19 -1.12 3.15 -0.73
N GLU A 20 -0.74 3.42 -1.99
CA GLU A 20 0.63 3.70 -2.37
C GLU A 20 1.18 4.95 -1.67
N ALA A 21 0.40 6.04 -1.63
CA ALA A 21 0.78 7.26 -0.93
C ALA A 21 1.02 7.03 0.57
N ILE A 22 0.17 6.22 1.23
CA ILE A 22 0.33 5.88 2.64
C ILE A 22 1.59 5.02 2.86
N GLN A 23 1.87 4.06 1.98
CA GLN A 23 3.05 3.21 2.09
C GLN A 23 4.35 4.02 1.91
N LEU A 24 4.37 4.94 0.95
CA LEU A 24 5.48 5.86 0.76
C LEU A 24 5.67 6.80 1.97
N TRP A 25 4.58 7.29 2.54
CA TRP A 25 4.61 8.07 3.78
C TRP A 25 5.20 7.26 4.95
N ARG A 26 4.75 6.01 5.16
CA ARG A 26 5.30 5.13 6.22
C ARG A 26 6.79 4.89 6.04
N PHE A 27 7.23 4.62 4.82
CA PHE A 27 8.65 4.42 4.53
C PHE A 27 9.47 5.67 4.86
N ARG A 28 9.03 6.84 4.39
CA ARG A 28 9.70 8.12 4.69
C ARG A 28 9.70 8.41 6.20
N HIS A 29 8.62 8.07 6.89
CA HIS A 29 8.52 8.23 8.34
C HIS A 29 9.52 7.36 9.09
N VAL A 30 9.67 6.08 8.72
CA VAL A 30 10.69 5.17 9.27
C VAL A 30 12.08 5.79 9.11
N ARG A 31 12.43 6.25 7.90
CA ARG A 31 13.75 6.84 7.61
C ARG A 31 13.98 8.15 8.37
N ALA A 32 12.95 8.96 8.55
CA ALA A 32 13.04 10.19 9.33
C ALA A 32 13.32 9.88 10.81
N VAL A 33 12.60 8.93 11.40
CA VAL A 33 12.79 8.51 12.80
C VAL A 33 14.18 7.91 13.01
N GLU A 34 14.60 6.99 12.13
CA GLU A 34 15.93 6.38 12.18
C GLU A 34 17.06 7.42 12.12
N ARG A 35 16.91 8.45 11.29
CA ARG A 35 17.88 9.56 11.21
C ARG A 35 17.95 10.38 12.50
N ILE A 36 16.84 10.56 13.21
CA ILE A 36 16.77 11.45 14.38
C ILE A 36 17.19 10.72 15.66
N ILE A 37 16.70 9.50 15.89
CA ILE A 37 16.90 8.76 17.16
C ILE A 37 17.59 7.40 16.99
N GLY A 38 17.97 7.02 15.77
CA GLY A 38 18.48 5.69 15.50
C GLY A 38 17.45 4.62 15.85
N HIS A 39 17.85 3.63 16.65
CA HIS A 39 17.02 2.51 17.09
C HIS A 39 16.56 2.65 18.55
N LEU A 40 16.60 3.86 19.11
CA LEU A 40 16.10 4.10 20.46
C LEU A 40 14.57 3.91 20.53
N PRO A 41 14.02 3.50 21.69
CA PRO A 41 12.58 3.47 21.91
C PRO A 41 11.92 4.82 21.63
N GLY A 42 10.73 4.79 21.05
CA GLY A 42 9.94 5.98 20.80
C GLY A 42 9.32 6.52 22.08
N THR A 43 9.06 7.83 22.12
CA THR A 43 8.40 8.49 23.26
C THR A 43 6.98 7.98 23.52
N GLY A 44 6.35 7.36 22.52
CA GLY A 44 5.05 6.66 22.64
C GLY A 44 5.13 5.26 23.26
N GLY A 45 6.29 4.84 23.80
CA GLY A 45 6.47 3.53 24.44
C GLY A 45 6.70 2.35 23.49
N THR A 46 6.87 2.62 22.19
CA THR A 46 7.16 1.59 21.18
C THR A 46 8.66 1.37 21.04
N SER A 47 9.07 0.28 20.37
CA SER A 47 10.47 0.02 20.00
C SER A 47 11.03 0.93 18.88
N GLY A 48 10.38 2.06 18.60
CA GLY A 48 10.84 3.03 17.61
C GLY A 48 10.82 2.47 16.19
N VAL A 49 11.97 2.53 15.50
CA VAL A 49 12.15 2.05 14.12
C VAL A 49 11.68 0.61 13.94
N THR A 50 11.99 -0.28 14.89
CA THR A 50 11.58 -1.69 14.79
C THR A 50 10.07 -1.84 14.71
N TYR A 51 9.31 -1.14 15.55
CA TYR A 51 7.85 -1.14 15.49
C TYR A 51 7.34 -0.54 14.18
N LEU A 52 7.87 0.61 13.75
CA LEU A 52 7.42 1.30 12.54
C LEU A 52 7.64 0.46 11.27
N THR A 53 8.76 -0.27 11.17
CA THR A 53 9.03 -1.17 10.05
C THR A 53 7.97 -2.25 9.91
N THR A 54 7.41 -2.79 11.01
CA THR A 54 6.32 -3.78 10.94
C THR A 54 5.05 -3.25 10.27
N THR A 55 4.90 -1.93 10.16
CA THR A 55 3.74 -1.32 9.52
C THR A 55 3.86 -1.29 8.00
N LEU A 56 5.07 -1.48 7.44
CA LEU A 56 5.29 -1.48 5.99
C LEU A 56 4.67 -2.69 5.30
N ASP A 57 4.50 -3.81 6.00
CA ASP A 57 3.87 -5.02 5.44
C ASP A 57 2.33 -4.93 5.39
N ARG A 58 1.73 -3.90 6.00
CA ARG A 58 0.28 -3.76 6.11
C ARG A 58 -0.31 -3.15 4.84
N ARG A 59 -1.16 -3.91 4.17
CA ARG A 59 -2.00 -3.46 3.04
C ARG A 59 -3.42 -3.16 3.50
N PHE A 60 -4.10 -2.24 2.81
CA PHE A 60 -5.46 -1.80 3.12
C PHE A 60 -6.50 -2.43 2.21
N PHE A 61 -6.19 -2.62 0.92
CA PHE A 61 -7.17 -3.07 -0.08
C PHE A 61 -6.72 -4.36 -0.82
N PRO A 62 -6.51 -5.48 -0.10
CA PRO A 62 -6.05 -6.73 -0.71
C PRO A 62 -7.03 -7.29 -1.77
N GLU A 63 -8.33 -7.06 -1.61
CA GLU A 63 -9.37 -7.52 -2.52
C GLU A 63 -9.29 -6.79 -3.87
N ILE A 64 -9.14 -5.46 -3.86
CA ILE A 64 -9.00 -4.65 -5.08
C ILE A 64 -7.76 -5.10 -5.87
N ARG A 65 -6.65 -5.32 -5.17
CA ARG A 65 -5.40 -5.82 -5.77
C ARG A 65 -5.57 -7.23 -6.34
N SER A 66 -6.29 -8.12 -5.65
CA SER A 66 -6.59 -9.48 -6.13
C SER A 66 -7.40 -9.46 -7.43
N VAL A 67 -8.46 -8.65 -7.50
CA VAL A 67 -9.26 -8.47 -8.72
C VAL A 67 -8.38 -7.97 -9.86
N ARG A 68 -7.55 -6.95 -9.62
CA ARG A 68 -6.62 -6.40 -10.61
C ARG A 68 -5.67 -7.46 -11.17
N MET A 69 -5.07 -8.27 -10.31
CA MET A 69 -4.19 -9.36 -10.74
C MET A 69 -4.92 -10.38 -11.61
N ARG A 70 -6.17 -10.74 -11.28
CA ARG A 70 -6.98 -11.61 -12.15
C ARG A 70 -7.27 -10.97 -13.50
N LEU A 71 -7.59 -9.69 -13.54
CA LEU A 71 -7.88 -8.98 -14.80
C LEU A 71 -6.67 -8.94 -15.74
N TYR A 72 -5.46 -8.72 -15.22
CA TYR A 72 -4.24 -8.69 -16.04
C TYR A 72 -3.68 -10.10 -16.32
N GLY A 73 -3.78 -11.03 -15.38
CA GLY A 73 -3.35 -12.42 -15.57
C GLY A 73 -4.17 -13.17 -16.61
N ASN A 74 -5.49 -12.93 -16.66
CA ASN A 74 -6.38 -13.55 -17.66
C ASN A 74 -6.17 -12.98 -19.06
N ARG A 75 -5.62 -11.75 -19.18
CA ARG A 75 -5.26 -11.15 -20.46
C ARG A 75 -4.00 -11.75 -21.09
N ALA A 76 -3.06 -12.21 -20.28
CA ALA A 76 -1.86 -12.90 -20.77
C ALA A 76 -2.20 -14.28 -21.37
N ALA A 77 -3.15 -15.00 -20.79
CA ALA A 77 -3.57 -16.33 -21.25
C ALA A 77 -4.49 -16.34 -22.49
N ALA A 78 -5.02 -15.18 -22.90
CA ALA A 78 -5.92 -15.06 -24.06
C ALA A 78 -5.20 -14.70 -25.37
N HIS A 79 -3.87 -14.59 -25.33
CA HIS A 79 -3.02 -14.25 -26.49
C HIS A 79 -2.13 -15.42 -26.95
N ASP A 80 -2.33 -16.62 -26.39
CA ASP A 80 -1.75 -17.90 -26.80
C ASP A 80 -2.82 -18.78 -27.47
#